data_AF-A0A6I1IAF1-F1
#
_entry.id   AF-A0A6I1IAF1-F1
#
_cell.length_a   1.000
_cell.length_b   1.000
_cell.length_c   1.000
_cell.angle_alpha   90.00
_cell.angle_beta   90.00
_cell.angle_gamma   90.00
#
_symmetry.space_group_name_H-M   'P 1'
#
loop_
_entity.id
_entity.type
_entity.pdbx_description
1 polymer ?
#
loop_
_entity_poly.entity_id
_entity_poly.type
_entity_poly.pdbx_seq_one_letter_code
_entity_poly.pdbx_strand_id
1 'polypeptide(L)'
;MTGTPPMHLPLPRDKHDTQHAQALIALSWEEIRPVMPQILEWVQDANWPVAGVLLPYLAGIGVRLAPYIKTVLAGNDEQWKYFVLQGIVRHSRELACELDGELQRFAHAPTMGELEEGVAEVAREILQCQIITVAGQ
;
A
#
# COMPACT_ATOMS: atom_id res chain seq x y z
N MET A 1 13.98 4.47 -33.91
CA MET A 1 13.27 5.66 -33.40
C MET A 1 13.34 5.58 -31.88
N THR A 2 13.98 6.59 -31.28
CA THR A 2 14.09 6.92 -29.84
C THR A 2 14.31 5.75 -28.87
N GLY A 3 15.58 5.46 -28.59
CA GLY A 3 15.95 4.81 -27.33
C GLY A 3 15.72 5.81 -26.22
N THR A 4 14.68 5.58 -25.41
CA THR A 4 14.46 6.33 -24.18
C THR A 4 15.69 6.09 -23.29
N PRO A 5 16.42 7.12 -22.84
CA PRO A 5 17.46 6.91 -21.83
C PRO A 5 16.83 6.26 -20.59
N PRO A 6 17.58 5.47 -19.79
CA PRO A 6 17.04 4.96 -18.54
C PRO A 6 16.57 6.17 -17.73
N MET A 7 15.26 6.31 -17.57
CA MET A 7 14.71 7.36 -16.73
C MET A 7 15.16 7.01 -15.32
N HIS A 8 16.12 7.77 -14.81
CA HIS A 8 16.41 7.76 -13.38
C HIS A 8 15.15 8.31 -12.70
N LEU A 9 14.26 7.40 -12.34
CA LEU A 9 13.05 7.73 -11.59
C LEU A 9 13.46 8.46 -10.31
N PRO A 10 12.72 9.52 -9.91
CA PRO A 10 13.04 10.30 -8.74
C PRO A 10 12.60 9.54 -7.48
N LEU A 11 13.20 8.37 -7.23
CA LEU A 11 13.02 7.67 -5.97
C LEU A 11 13.60 8.53 -4.84
N PRO A 12 12.94 8.60 -3.68
CA PRO A 12 13.52 9.22 -2.50
C PRO A 12 14.90 8.66 -2.20
N ARG A 13 15.79 9.52 -1.68
CA ARG A 13 17.16 9.11 -1.29
C ARG A 13 17.29 8.89 0.20
N ASP A 14 16.41 9.50 0.98
CA ASP A 14 16.29 9.33 2.41
C ASP A 14 14.85 9.61 2.88
N LYS A 15 14.54 9.29 4.14
CA LYS A 15 13.20 9.38 4.72
C LYS A 15 12.59 10.80 4.71
N HIS A 16 13.38 11.86 4.57
CA HIS A 16 12.91 13.24 4.47
C HIS A 16 12.89 13.79 3.04
N ASP A 17 13.26 12.99 2.04
CA ASP A 17 13.34 13.40 0.65
C ASP A 17 11.95 13.49 -0.02
N THR A 18 11.12 14.36 0.54
CA THR A 18 9.76 14.62 0.08
C THR A 18 9.73 15.29 -1.29
N GLN A 19 10.81 15.94 -1.71
CA GLN A 19 10.92 16.54 -3.05
C GLN A 19 10.92 15.45 -4.13
N HIS A 20 11.73 14.39 -3.97
CA HIS A 20 11.73 13.29 -4.92
C HIS A 20 10.41 12.50 -4.84
N ALA A 21 9.85 12.29 -3.64
CA ALA A 21 8.51 11.71 -3.51
C ALA A 21 7.44 12.52 -4.27
N GLN A 22 7.48 13.85 -4.19
CA GLN A 22 6.54 14.72 -4.89
C GLN A 22 6.72 14.68 -6.42
N ALA A 23 7.96 14.58 -6.90
CA ALA A 23 8.25 14.40 -8.33
C ALA A 23 7.79 13.03 -8.83
N LEU A 24 7.92 11.99 -7.99
CA LEU A 24 7.52 10.62 -8.31
C LEU A 24 6.01 10.50 -8.53
N ILE A 25 5.19 11.13 -7.69
CA ILE A 25 3.72 11.07 -7.82
C ILE A 25 3.17 11.88 -9.00
N ALA A 26 4.00 12.73 -9.62
CA ALA A 26 3.64 13.47 -10.83
C ALA A 26 3.78 12.65 -12.13
N LEU A 27 4.41 11.47 -12.05
CA LEU A 27 4.60 10.58 -13.18
C LEU A 27 3.33 9.76 -13.49
N SER A 28 3.23 9.32 -14.74
CA SER A 28 2.13 8.45 -15.17
C SER A 28 2.29 7.04 -14.62
N TRP A 29 1.17 6.31 -14.58
CA TRP A 29 1.15 4.91 -14.16
C TRP A 29 2.16 4.03 -14.90
N GLU A 30 2.31 4.20 -16.21
CA GLU A 30 3.24 3.38 -17.00
C GLU A 30 4.70 3.63 -16.65
N GLU A 31 5.03 4.82 -16.17
CA GLU A 31 6.39 5.19 -15.76
C GLU A 31 6.72 4.62 -14.37
N ILE A 32 5.76 4.65 -13.44
CA ILE A 32 5.99 4.20 -12.06
C ILE A 32 5.77 2.71 -11.85
N ARG A 33 4.91 2.07 -12.65
CA ARG A 33 4.56 0.65 -12.50
C ARG A 33 5.79 -0.27 -12.41
N PRO A 34 6.84 -0.11 -13.26
CA PRO A 34 8.02 -0.97 -13.21
C PRO A 34 8.81 -0.90 -11.90
N VAL A 35 8.74 0.23 -11.18
CA VAL A 35 9.45 0.44 -9.91
C VAL A 35 8.53 0.43 -8.69
N MET A 36 7.25 0.09 -8.86
CA MET A 36 6.26 0.10 -7.79
C MET A 36 6.71 -0.65 -6.51
N PRO A 37 7.39 -1.82 -6.58
CA PRO A 37 7.92 -2.46 -5.37
C PRO A 37 8.85 -1.54 -4.56
N GLN A 38 9.74 -0.80 -5.23
CA GLN A 38 10.68 0.14 -4.59
C GLN A 38 9.95 1.36 -4.03
N ILE A 39 8.84 1.78 -4.67
CA ILE A 39 8.00 2.87 -4.14
C ILE A 39 7.34 2.43 -2.82
N LEU A 40 6.85 1.19 -2.75
CA LEU A 40 6.20 0.66 -1.54
C LEU A 40 7.17 0.52 -0.36
N GLU A 41 8.47 0.32 -0.60
CA GLU A 41 9.47 0.29 0.49
C GLU A 41 9.51 1.61 1.28
N TRP A 42 9.21 2.74 0.63
CA TRP A 42 9.16 4.06 1.28
C TRP A 42 7.94 4.29 2.16
N VAL A 43 7.03 3.32 2.25
CA VAL A 43 5.90 3.33 3.18
C VAL A 43 5.97 2.21 4.23
N GLN A 44 7.15 1.61 4.41
CA GLN A 44 7.42 0.68 5.52
C GLN A 44 7.27 1.32 6.90
N ASP A 45 7.47 2.64 7.01
CA ASP A 45 7.29 3.40 8.24
C ASP A 45 6.53 4.68 7.94
N ALA A 46 5.28 4.76 8.41
CA ALA A 46 4.43 5.94 8.20
C ALA A 46 4.94 7.20 8.91
N ASN A 47 5.92 7.08 9.81
CA ASN A 47 6.57 8.23 10.44
C ASN A 47 7.58 8.91 9.51
N TRP A 48 7.99 8.27 8.41
CA TRP A 48 8.85 8.91 7.43
C TRP A 48 8.07 9.99 6.68
N PRO A 49 8.58 11.23 6.59
CA PRO A 49 7.93 12.29 5.82
C PRO A 49 7.60 11.91 4.38
N VAL A 50 8.44 11.09 3.73
CA VAL A 50 8.15 10.56 2.39
C VAL A 50 6.88 9.71 2.36
N ALA A 51 6.60 8.91 3.40
CA ALA A 51 5.37 8.11 3.48
C ALA A 51 4.12 9.01 3.55
N GLY A 52 4.21 10.16 4.21
CA GLY A 52 3.14 11.16 4.23
C GLY A 52 2.77 11.72 2.85
N VAL A 53 3.72 11.73 1.90
CA VAL A 53 3.47 12.11 0.50
C VAL A 53 2.94 10.94 -0.31
N LEU A 54 3.52 9.74 -0.11
CA LEU A 54 3.25 8.58 -0.96
C LEU A 54 1.95 7.85 -0.60
N LEU A 55 1.59 7.73 0.68
CA LEU A 55 0.40 6.97 1.11
C LEU A 55 -0.90 7.48 0.46
N PRO A 56 -1.22 8.79 0.47
CA PRO A 56 -2.45 9.29 -0.18
C PRO A 56 -2.45 9.02 -1.69
N TYR A 57 -1.30 9.13 -2.34
CA TYR A 57 -1.16 8.84 -3.76
C TYR A 57 -1.41 7.36 -4.06
N LEU A 58 -0.77 6.46 -3.31
CA LEU A 58 -0.90 5.01 -3.47
C LEU A 58 -2.33 4.54 -3.21
N ALA A 59 -3.01 5.10 -2.20
CA ALA A 59 -4.42 4.87 -1.94
C ALA A 59 -5.30 5.24 -3.16
N GLY A 60 -4.95 6.33 -3.86
CA GLY A 60 -5.66 6.78 -5.07
C GLY A 60 -5.46 5.90 -6.31
N ILE A 61 -4.47 5.00 -6.33
CA ILE A 61 -4.26 4.07 -7.46
C ILE A 61 -5.35 2.98 -7.50
N GLY A 62 -5.86 2.58 -6.34
CA GLY A 62 -6.92 1.58 -6.19
C GLY A 62 -6.49 0.16 -6.58
N VAL A 63 -7.42 -0.60 -7.18
CA VAL A 63 -7.28 -2.04 -7.44
C VAL A 63 -6.05 -2.43 -8.25
N ARG A 64 -5.51 -1.53 -9.10
CA ARG A 64 -4.29 -1.77 -9.89
C ARG A 64 -3.06 -2.07 -9.02
N LEU A 65 -3.08 -1.67 -7.76
CA LEU A 65 -1.99 -1.89 -6.82
C LEU A 65 -2.00 -3.30 -6.22
N ALA A 66 -3.11 -4.05 -6.34
CA ALA A 66 -3.31 -5.36 -5.73
C ALA A 66 -2.14 -6.34 -5.86
N PRO A 67 -1.54 -6.62 -7.04
CA PRO A 67 -0.44 -7.59 -7.13
C PRO A 67 0.80 -7.18 -6.32
N TYR A 68 1.06 -5.87 -6.20
CA TYR A 68 2.18 -5.35 -5.41
C TYR A 68 1.86 -5.42 -3.92
N ILE A 69 0.64 -5.07 -3.52
CA ILE A 69 0.19 -5.18 -2.13
C ILE A 69 0.20 -6.65 -1.66
N LYS A 70 -0.29 -7.60 -2.48
CA LYS A 70 -0.24 -9.04 -2.17
C LYS A 70 1.19 -9.50 -1.87
N THR A 71 2.18 -8.97 -2.57
CA THR A 71 3.60 -9.28 -2.33
C THR A 71 4.07 -8.76 -0.97
N VAL A 72 3.70 -7.54 -0.58
CA VAL A 72 4.01 -7.00 0.76
C VAL A 72 3.30 -7.82 1.86
N LEU A 73 2.02 -8.12 1.67
CA LEU A 73 1.21 -8.88 2.63
C LEU A 73 1.70 -10.33 2.83
N ALA A 74 2.36 -10.91 1.82
CA ALA A 74 3.00 -12.22 1.91
C ALA A 74 4.36 -12.21 2.63
N GLY A 75 4.91 -11.03 2.93
CA GLY A 75 6.17 -10.87 3.65
C GLY A 75 6.08 -11.15 5.15
N ASN A 76 7.18 -10.88 5.86
CA ASN A 76 7.29 -11.06 7.32
C ASN A 76 7.46 -9.73 8.07
N ASP A 77 7.29 -8.61 7.38
CA ASP A 77 7.36 -7.27 7.97
C ASP A 77 5.96 -6.83 8.41
N GLU A 78 5.64 -7.11 9.67
CA GLU A 78 4.29 -6.89 10.19
C GLU A 78 3.92 -5.41 10.26
N GLN A 79 4.90 -4.54 10.52
CA GLN A 79 4.71 -3.10 10.54
C GLN A 79 4.39 -2.57 9.15
N TRP A 80 5.13 -3.04 8.13
CA TRP A 80 4.84 -2.67 6.75
C TRP A 80 3.45 -3.16 6.31
N LYS A 81 3.06 -4.39 6.68
CA LYS A 81 1.70 -4.88 6.44
C LYS A 81 0.67 -3.96 7.08
N TYR A 82 0.85 -3.60 8.35
CA TYR A 82 -0.05 -2.71 9.08
C TYR A 82 -0.21 -1.38 8.35
N PHE A 83 0.88 -0.71 7.99
CA PHE A 83 0.81 0.59 7.31
C PHE A 83 0.21 0.53 5.91
N VAL A 84 0.46 -0.55 5.16
CA VAL A 84 -0.18 -0.75 3.85
C VAL A 84 -1.67 -1.00 4.00
N LEU A 85 -2.11 -1.83 4.96
CA LEU A 85 -3.52 -2.04 5.21
C LEU A 85 -4.22 -0.74 5.64
N GLN A 86 -3.61 -0.03 6.59
CA GLN A 86 -4.15 1.19 7.18
C GLN A 86 -4.16 2.38 6.23
N GLY A 87 -3.05 2.63 5.52
CA GLY A 87 -2.83 3.83 4.72
C GLY A 87 -3.14 3.68 3.24
N ILE A 88 -3.41 2.46 2.75
CA ILE A 88 -3.72 2.19 1.35
C ILE A 88 -5.02 1.40 1.21
N VAL A 89 -5.06 0.17 1.70
CA VAL A 89 -6.18 -0.77 1.43
C VAL A 89 -7.49 -0.25 2.01
N ARG A 90 -7.46 0.28 3.23
CA ARG A 90 -8.62 0.86 3.92
C ARG A 90 -9.32 1.98 3.13
N HIS A 91 -8.60 2.66 2.25
CA HIS A 91 -9.12 3.80 1.49
C HIS A 91 -9.70 3.43 0.11
N SER A 92 -9.62 2.15 -0.29
CA SER A 92 -10.15 1.69 -1.57
C SER A 92 -10.96 0.40 -1.40
N ARG A 93 -12.29 0.51 -1.50
CA ARG A 93 -13.18 -0.65 -1.37
C ARG A 93 -12.88 -1.73 -2.41
N GLU A 94 -12.65 -1.33 -3.66
CA GLU A 94 -12.33 -2.26 -4.75
C GLU A 94 -11.04 -3.03 -4.47
N LEU A 95 -9.99 -2.33 -3.99
CA LEU A 95 -8.74 -2.97 -3.59
C LEU A 95 -8.95 -3.90 -2.39
N ALA A 96 -9.72 -3.47 -1.39
CA ALA A 96 -10.05 -4.32 -0.24
C ALA A 96 -10.81 -5.59 -0.68
N CYS A 97 -11.73 -5.50 -1.65
CA CYS A 97 -12.44 -6.68 -2.18
C CYS A 97 -11.49 -7.62 -2.92
N GLU A 98 -10.54 -7.08 -3.70
CA GLU A 98 -9.52 -7.86 -4.42
C GLU A 98 -8.54 -8.56 -3.47
N LEU A 99 -8.42 -8.05 -2.23
CA LEU A 99 -7.58 -8.57 -1.14
C LEU A 99 -8.38 -9.33 -0.06
N ASP A 100 -9.63 -9.69 -0.32
CA ASP A 100 -10.51 -10.30 0.70
C ASP A 100 -9.87 -11.57 1.29
N GLY A 101 -9.26 -12.42 0.46
CA GLY A 101 -8.59 -13.64 0.94
C GLY A 101 -7.47 -13.36 1.95
N GLU A 102 -6.60 -12.39 1.68
CA GLU A 102 -5.54 -11.97 2.59
C GLU A 102 -6.11 -11.35 3.87
N LEU A 103 -7.11 -10.47 3.75
CA LEU A 103 -7.77 -9.81 4.89
C LEU A 103 -8.45 -10.83 5.81
N GLN A 104 -9.18 -11.80 5.25
CA GLN A 104 -9.82 -12.89 6.00
C GLN A 104 -8.78 -13.72 6.75
N ARG A 105 -7.64 -14.02 6.11
CA ARG A 105 -6.54 -14.76 6.76
C ARG A 105 -5.99 -14.00 7.97
N PHE A 106 -5.70 -12.70 7.84
CA PHE A 106 -5.23 -11.89 8.98
C PHE A 106 -6.29 -11.76 10.08
N ALA A 107 -7.56 -11.61 9.71
CA ALA A 107 -8.65 -11.45 10.66
C ALA A 107 -8.89 -12.72 11.50
N HIS A 108 -8.80 -13.90 10.89
CA HIS A 108 -9.22 -15.17 11.48
C HIS A 108 -8.09 -16.10 11.92
N ALA A 109 -6.92 -16.01 11.29
CA ALA A 109 -5.76 -16.83 11.60
C ALA A 109 -4.45 -16.02 11.60
N PRO A 110 -4.37 -14.92 12.38
CA PRO A 110 -3.14 -14.14 12.48
C PRO A 110 -2.04 -14.91 13.23
N THR A 111 -0.80 -14.63 12.87
CA THR A 111 0.37 -14.96 13.69
C THR A 111 0.43 -14.08 14.94
N MET A 112 1.33 -14.41 15.88
CA MET A 112 1.53 -13.58 17.07
C MET A 112 2.01 -12.17 16.71
N GLY A 113 2.97 -12.04 15.79
CA GLY A 113 3.48 -10.72 15.37
C GLY A 113 2.40 -9.86 14.69
N GLU A 114 1.53 -10.48 13.88
CA GLU A 114 0.40 -9.80 13.26
C GLU A 114 -0.67 -9.36 14.26
N LEU A 115 -0.81 -10.08 15.38
CA LEU A 115 -1.67 -9.66 16.48
C LEU A 115 -1.04 -8.49 17.25
N GLU A 116 0.24 -8.60 17.60
CA GLU A 116 0.98 -7.60 18.39
C GLU A 116 1.09 -6.25 17.67
N GLU A 117 1.34 -6.26 16.36
CA GLU A 117 1.43 -5.03 15.54
C GLU A 117 0.05 -4.47 15.16
N GLY A 118 -1.04 -5.22 15.36
CA GLY A 118 -2.40 -4.78 15.04
C GLY A 118 -2.86 -5.02 13.59
N VAL A 119 -2.12 -5.82 12.81
CA VAL A 119 -2.49 -6.24 11.43
C VAL A 119 -3.87 -6.93 11.43
N ALA A 120 -4.12 -7.79 12.43
CA ALA A 120 -5.39 -8.50 12.54
C ALA A 120 -6.57 -7.57 12.85
N GLU A 121 -6.34 -6.50 13.62
CA GLU A 121 -7.37 -5.52 13.96
C GLU A 121 -7.77 -4.71 12.74
N VAL A 122 -6.80 -4.10 12.04
CA VAL A 122 -7.08 -3.31 10.85
C VAL A 122 -7.75 -4.15 9.75
N ALA A 123 -7.36 -5.42 9.59
CA ALA A 123 -8.01 -6.33 8.64
C ALA A 123 -9.50 -6.53 8.96
N ARG A 124 -9.85 -6.76 10.24
CA ARG A 124 -11.26 -6.90 10.66
C ARG A 124 -12.05 -5.63 10.42
N GLU A 125 -11.48 -4.46 10.71
CA GLU A 125 -12.14 -3.18 10.49
C GLU A 125 -12.44 -2.95 9.00
N ILE A 126 -11.49 -3.27 8.12
CA ILE A 126 -11.67 -3.17 6.67
C ILE A 126 -12.81 -4.09 6.21
N LEU A 127 -12.83 -5.35 6.66
CA LEU A 127 -13.88 -6.31 6.33
C LEU A 127 -15.27 -5.87 6.82
N GLN A 128 -15.35 -5.31 8.03
CA GLN A 128 -16.63 -4.78 8.57
C GLN A 128 -17.17 -3.63 7.72
N CYS A 129 -16.31 -2.71 7.27
CA CYS A 129 -16.70 -1.60 6.38
C CYS A 129 -17.26 -2.09 5.03
N GLN A 130 -16.78 -3.24 4.53
CA GLN A 130 -17.33 -3.84 3.31
C GLN A 130 -18.77 -4.32 3.50
N ILE A 131 -19.12 -4.85 4.68
CA ILE A 131 -20.45 -5.42 4.99
C ILE A 131 -21.51 -4.33 5.18
N ILE A 132 -21.19 -3.26 5.93
CA ILE A 132 -22.16 -2.21 6.28
C ILE A 132 -22.75 -1.51 5.04
N THR A 133 -22.01 -1.48 3.94
CA THR A 133 -22.45 -0.83 2.70
C THR A 133 -23.41 -1.69 1.85
N VAL A 134 -23.46 -3.01 2.09
CA VAL A 134 -24.35 -3.93 1.35
C VAL A 134 -25.76 -3.95 1.94
N ALA A 135 -25.90 -3.68 3.24
CA ALA A 135 -27.19 -3.66 3.93
C ALA A 135 -28.03 -2.39 3.68
N GLY A 136 -27.57 -1.48 2.82
CA GLY A 136 -28.20 -0.20 2.51
C GLY A 136 -28.61 0.00 1.04
N GLN A 137 -28.66 -1.07 0.24
CA GLN A 137 -29.17 -1.07 -1.14
C GLN A 137 -30.43 -1.89 -1.29
#